data_AF-A0A7G7W355-F1
#
_entry.id   AF-A0A7G7W355-F1
#
_cell.length_a   1.000
_cell.length_b   1.000
_cell.length_c   1.000
_cell.angle_alpha   90.00
_cell.angle_beta   90.00
_cell.angle_gamma   90.00
#
_symmetry.space_group_name_H-M   'P 1'
#
loop_
_entity.id
_entity.type
_entity.pdbx_description
1 polymer ?
#
loop_
_entity_poly.entity_id
_entity_poly.type
_entity_poly.pdbx_seq_one_letter_code
_entity_poly.pdbx_strand_id
1 'polypeptide(L)'
;MKRPSLPLLLLLLLLSGTGACENDSSEPANLPTMSTRLRIRIGSDTFTATLFDNPSSAAFVARLPLTVAMSELNSNEKYYDFATGLPTNATNPGTIQAGDLMLYGSETLVLFYKSVATSYRYTRLGRIDNPARLAAALGAGSVTVTFEL
;
A
#
# COMPACT_ATOMS: atom_id res chain seq x y z
N MET A 1 3.44 -11.96 32.41
CA MET A 1 2.34 -12.95 32.27
C MET A 1 2.72 -13.90 31.14
N LYS A 2 3.48 -14.96 31.43
CA LYS A 2 3.04 -16.38 31.59
C LYS A 2 2.11 -16.86 30.46
N ARG A 3 2.71 -17.54 29.47
CA ARG A 3 2.02 -18.34 28.44
C ARG A 3 1.70 -19.72 29.04
N PRO A 4 0.49 -20.29 28.87
CA PRO A 4 0.26 -21.68 29.21
C PRO A 4 0.65 -22.58 28.02
N SER A 5 1.37 -23.66 28.35
CA SER A 5 1.63 -24.82 27.49
C SER A 5 0.66 -25.94 27.88
N LEU A 6 0.13 -26.68 26.91
CA LEU A 6 -0.66 -27.91 27.13
C LEU A 6 -0.51 -28.85 25.91
N PRO A 7 -0.52 -30.18 26.09
CA PRO A 7 0.38 -31.09 25.40
C PRO A 7 -0.21 -31.76 24.15
N LEU A 8 0.72 -32.38 23.44
CA LEU A 8 0.60 -33.33 22.34
C LEU A 8 -0.41 -34.46 22.65
N LEU A 9 -1.48 -34.56 21.87
CA LEU A 9 -2.34 -35.75 21.82
C LEU A 9 -2.20 -36.40 20.44
N LEU A 10 -1.52 -37.55 20.42
CA LEU A 10 -1.36 -38.42 19.27
C LEU A 10 -2.61 -39.29 19.15
N LEU A 11 -3.37 -39.21 18.06
CA LEU A 11 -4.43 -40.16 17.73
C LEU A 11 -4.18 -40.71 16.33
N LEU A 12 -3.70 -41.95 16.26
CA LEU A 12 -3.67 -42.76 15.05
C LEU A 12 -5.08 -43.22 14.71
N LEU A 13 -5.53 -42.97 13.47
CA LEU A 13 -6.54 -43.79 12.80
C LEU A 13 -6.04 -44.13 11.40
N LEU A 14 -5.85 -45.44 11.19
CA LEU A 14 -5.60 -46.08 9.90
C LEU A 14 -6.95 -46.42 9.26
N LEU A 15 -7.31 -45.78 8.15
CA LEU A 15 -8.23 -46.37 7.17
C LEU A 15 -7.67 -46.16 5.77
N SER A 16 -7.41 -47.28 5.12
CA SER A 16 -7.01 -47.45 3.73
C SER A 16 -8.12 -47.08 2.76
N GLY A 17 -7.81 -46.20 1.80
CA GLY A 17 -8.61 -45.95 0.61
C GLY A 17 -7.69 -45.53 -0.53
N THR A 18 -7.55 -46.38 -1.54
CA THR A 18 -6.85 -46.07 -2.80
C THR A 18 -7.74 -45.19 -3.67
N GLY A 19 -7.25 -44.00 -4.00
CA GLY A 19 -7.77 -43.13 -5.05
C GLY A 19 -6.60 -42.35 -5.64
N ALA A 20 -6.33 -42.56 -6.92
CA ALA A 20 -5.35 -41.81 -7.69
C ALA A 20 -5.96 -40.52 -8.26
N CYS A 21 -5.06 -39.61 -8.68
CA CYS A 21 -5.27 -38.26 -9.23
C CYS A 21 -5.65 -37.23 -8.15
N GLU A 22 -5.02 -36.07 -8.02
CA GLU A 22 -4.51 -35.15 -9.03
C GLU A 22 -3.34 -34.35 -8.41
N ASN A 23 -2.44 -33.90 -9.27
CA ASN A 23 -1.29 -33.04 -8.96
C ASN A 23 -1.77 -31.71 -8.33
N ASP A 24 -1.42 -31.41 -7.07
CA ASP A 24 -1.62 -30.06 -6.51
C ASP A 24 -0.30 -29.46 -6.04
N SER A 25 0.13 -28.47 -6.82
CA SER A 25 1.36 -27.71 -6.64
C SER A 25 1.10 -26.69 -5.53
N SER A 26 1.59 -26.98 -4.33
CA SER A 26 1.49 -26.07 -3.20
C SER A 26 2.62 -25.03 -3.25
N GLU A 27 2.36 -23.91 -3.90
CA GLU A 27 3.09 -22.64 -3.72
C GLU A 27 2.05 -21.51 -3.61
N PRO A 28 1.67 -21.05 -2.40
CA PRO A 28 0.92 -19.82 -2.28
C PRO A 28 1.91 -18.66 -2.15
N ALA A 29 2.47 -18.20 -3.27
CA ALA A 29 3.06 -16.88 -3.33
C ALA A 29 1.92 -15.85 -3.40
N ASN A 30 1.31 -15.53 -2.24
CA ASN A 30 0.40 -14.40 -2.11
C ASN A 30 1.20 -13.08 -2.15
N LEU A 31 1.75 -12.77 -3.32
CA LEU A 31 2.21 -11.43 -3.65
C LEU A 31 1.02 -10.67 -4.24
N PRO A 32 0.69 -9.46 -3.76
CA PRO A 32 -0.35 -8.66 -4.39
C PRO A 32 0.03 -8.43 -5.86
N THR A 33 -0.80 -8.92 -6.77
CA THR A 33 -0.66 -8.69 -8.20
C THR A 33 -0.74 -7.18 -8.43
N MET A 34 0.34 -6.58 -8.92
CA MET A 34 0.42 -5.16 -9.22
C MET A 34 -0.18 -4.92 -10.60
N SER A 35 -1.29 -4.18 -10.73
CA SER A 35 -2.11 -4.23 -11.95
C SER A 35 -2.29 -2.90 -12.70
N THR A 36 -1.95 -1.74 -12.12
CA THR A 36 -2.14 -0.43 -12.80
C THR A 36 -0.95 0.50 -12.63
N ARG A 37 -0.45 1.07 -13.74
CA ARG A 37 0.56 2.14 -13.71
C ARG A 37 -0.12 3.50 -13.62
N LEU A 38 0.47 4.36 -12.80
CA LEU A 38 0.04 5.71 -12.51
C LEU A 38 1.19 6.67 -12.80
N ARG A 39 0.88 7.79 -13.42
CA ARG A 39 1.80 8.92 -13.60
C ARG A 39 1.52 9.96 -12.53
N ILE A 40 2.59 10.41 -11.86
CA ILE A 40 2.54 11.44 -10.82
C ILE A 40 3.41 12.61 -11.27
N ARG A 41 2.79 13.77 -11.50
CA ARG A 41 3.49 15.00 -11.91
C ARG A 41 3.65 15.95 -10.74
N ILE A 42 4.85 16.49 -10.60
CA ILE A 42 5.22 17.47 -9.58
C ILE A 42 6.07 18.53 -10.28
N GLY A 43 5.50 19.71 -10.55
CA GLY A 43 6.14 20.70 -11.41
C GLY A 43 6.48 20.15 -12.81
N SER A 44 7.76 20.20 -13.19
CA SER A 44 8.27 19.61 -14.44
C SER A 44 8.67 18.14 -14.31
N ASP A 45 8.74 17.60 -13.09
CA ASP A 45 9.11 16.21 -12.85
C ASP A 45 7.90 15.28 -13.02
N THR A 46 8.16 14.08 -13.52
CA THR A 46 7.17 13.02 -13.68
C THR A 46 7.72 11.72 -13.11
N PHE A 47 6.92 11.07 -12.27
CA PHE A 47 7.21 9.79 -11.65
C PHE A 47 6.21 8.75 -12.13
N THR A 48 6.65 7.50 -12.23
CA THR A 48 5.76 6.35 -12.38
C THR A 48 5.57 5.70 -11.04
N ALA A 49 4.33 5.37 -10.73
CA ALA A 49 3.95 4.55 -9.60
C ALA A 49 3.17 3.34 -10.08
N THR A 50 3.26 2.26 -9.32
CA THR A 50 2.48 1.06 -9.56
C THR A 50 1.48 0.90 -8.41
N LEU A 51 0.20 0.78 -8.76
CA LEU A 51 -0.89 0.55 -7.81
C LEU A 51 -1.11 -0.94 -7.57
N PHE A 52 -1.45 -1.27 -6.32
CA PHE A 52 -1.84 -2.62 -5.94
C PHE A 52 -3.24 -2.93 -6.46
N ASP A 53 -3.49 -4.18 -6.85
CA ASP A 53 -4.83 -4.64 -7.19
C ASP A 53 -5.69 -4.79 -5.92
N ASN A 54 -6.40 -3.72 -5.55
CA ASN A 54 -7.30 -3.72 -4.41
C ASN A 54 -8.43 -2.68 -4.56
N PRO A 55 -9.54 -2.81 -3.79
CA PRO A 55 -10.70 -1.93 -3.90
C PRO A 55 -10.40 -0.45 -3.67
N SER A 56 -9.46 -0.13 -2.77
CA SER A 56 -9.07 1.25 -2.47
C SER A 56 -8.36 1.90 -3.67
N SER A 57 -7.49 1.14 -4.33
CA SER A 57 -6.75 1.60 -5.52
C SER A 57 -7.67 1.77 -6.72
N ALA A 58 -8.61 0.83 -6.93
CA ALA A 58 -9.64 0.96 -7.97
C ALA A 58 -10.51 2.22 -7.75
N ALA A 59 -10.93 2.47 -6.51
CA ALA A 59 -11.70 3.66 -6.16
C ALA A 59 -10.89 4.96 -6.26
N PHE A 60 -9.58 4.92 -6.01
CA PHE A 60 -8.68 6.04 -6.26
C PHE A 60 -8.54 6.32 -7.77
N VAL A 61 -8.34 5.29 -8.60
CA VAL A 61 -8.26 5.40 -10.07
C VAL A 61 -9.52 6.03 -10.65
N ALA A 62 -10.70 5.71 -10.12
CA ALA A 62 -11.96 6.31 -10.54
C ALA A 62 -12.06 7.84 -10.30
N ARG A 63 -11.14 8.44 -9.53
CA ARG A 63 -11.06 9.89 -9.30
C ARG A 63 -10.04 10.60 -10.20
N LEU A 64 -9.33 9.86 -11.06
CA LEU A 64 -8.32 10.43 -11.93
C LEU A 64 -8.93 11.02 -13.21
N PRO A 65 -8.30 12.06 -13.81
CA PRO A 65 -7.12 12.76 -13.31
C PRO A 65 -7.43 13.61 -12.07
N LEU A 66 -6.52 13.58 -11.10
CA LEU A 66 -6.66 14.30 -9.84
C LEU A 66 -5.50 15.26 -9.66
N THR A 67 -5.77 16.56 -9.60
CA THR A 67 -4.77 17.59 -9.25
C THR A 67 -5.11 18.19 -7.91
N VAL A 68 -4.21 18.07 -6.94
CA VAL A 68 -4.44 18.49 -5.55
C VAL A 68 -3.24 19.25 -5.01
N ALA A 69 -3.51 20.25 -4.17
CA ALA A 69 -2.48 20.85 -3.33
C ALA A 69 -2.26 19.94 -2.12
N MET A 70 -1.10 19.29 -2.03
CA MET A 70 -0.74 18.43 -0.91
C MET A 70 0.08 19.23 0.11
N SER A 71 -0.29 19.14 1.38
CA SER A 71 0.35 19.83 2.49
C SER A 71 1.55 19.05 3.02
N GLU A 72 2.60 19.75 3.43
CA GLU A 72 3.75 19.15 4.13
C GLU A 72 3.37 18.76 5.56
N LEU A 73 3.83 17.59 6.00
CA LEU A 73 3.72 17.15 7.37
C LEU A 73 4.99 16.41 7.79
N ASN A 74 5.48 16.69 9.00
CA ASN A 74 6.59 15.97 9.63
C ASN A 74 7.92 15.91 8.84
N SER A 75 8.07 16.66 7.74
CA SER A 75 9.27 16.63 6.89
C SER A 75 9.60 15.24 6.31
N ASN A 76 8.59 14.39 6.13
CA ASN A 76 8.70 13.04 5.55
C ASN A 76 7.54 12.68 4.61
N GLU A 77 6.44 13.43 4.63
CA GLU A 77 5.21 13.10 3.91
C GLU A 77 4.50 14.34 3.37
N LYS A 78 3.73 14.14 2.30
CA LYS A 78 2.72 15.09 1.83
C LYS A 78 1.36 14.47 1.97
N TYR A 79 0.33 15.25 2.29
CA TYR A 79 -1.02 14.73 2.41
C TYR A 79 -2.09 15.61 1.76
N TYR A 80 -3.22 15.00 1.41
CA TYR A 80 -4.43 15.66 0.95
C TYR A 80 -5.66 14.95 1.51
N ASP A 81 -6.62 15.71 2.03
CA ASP A 81 -7.87 15.17 2.55
C ASP A 81 -8.97 15.21 1.49
N PHE A 82 -9.54 14.06 1.17
CA PHE A 82 -10.72 13.95 0.33
C PHE A 82 -11.97 14.40 1.09
N ALA A 83 -12.88 15.09 0.39
CA ALA A 83 -14.21 15.41 0.92
C ALA A 83 -15.08 14.15 1.16
N THR A 84 -14.77 13.03 0.51
CA THR A 84 -15.45 11.76 0.70
C THR A 84 -14.43 10.63 0.72
N GLY A 85 -14.53 9.77 1.73
CA GLY A 85 -13.61 8.67 1.92
C GLY A 85 -13.60 7.64 0.78
N LEU A 86 -12.56 6.83 0.78
CA LEU A 86 -12.37 5.65 -0.04
C LEU A 86 -12.57 4.38 0.81
N PRO A 87 -12.83 3.21 0.20
CA PRO A 87 -12.75 1.93 0.89
C PRO A 87 -11.39 1.75 1.57
N THR A 88 -11.36 1.06 2.71
CA THR A 88 -10.11 0.86 3.48
C THR A 88 -9.91 -0.59 3.87
N ASN A 89 -8.64 -0.98 3.99
CA ASN A 89 -8.20 -2.23 4.59
C ASN A 89 -6.89 -1.96 5.35
N ALA A 90 -7.00 -1.19 6.44
CA ALA A 90 -5.85 -0.61 7.09
C ALA A 90 -5.04 -1.65 7.88
N THR A 91 -3.74 -1.73 7.58
CA THR A 91 -2.76 -2.61 8.25
C THR A 91 -1.57 -1.78 8.75
N ASN A 92 -0.87 -2.28 9.77
CA ASN A 92 0.37 -1.65 10.20
C ASN A 92 1.53 -2.21 9.35
N PRO A 93 2.24 -1.38 8.56
CA PRO A 93 3.33 -1.85 7.71
C PRO A 93 4.66 -2.06 8.46
N GLY A 94 4.77 -1.63 9.71
CA GLY A 94 5.98 -1.57 10.54
C GLY A 94 6.94 -0.47 10.09
N THR A 95 7.22 -0.42 8.79
CA THR A 95 8.06 0.62 8.17
C THR A 95 7.41 1.10 6.88
N ILE A 96 7.26 2.41 6.79
CA ILE A 96 6.90 3.11 5.56
C ILE A 96 8.16 3.28 4.72
N GLN A 97 8.04 3.07 3.41
CA GLN A 97 9.13 3.27 2.47
C GLN A 97 8.95 4.58 1.69
N ALA A 98 10.07 5.24 1.36
CA ALA A 98 10.03 6.33 0.39
C ALA A 98 9.35 5.87 -0.92
N GLY A 99 8.45 6.71 -1.41
CA GLY A 99 7.59 6.44 -2.56
C GLY A 99 6.26 5.76 -2.23
N ASP A 100 6.01 5.31 -0.99
CA ASP A 100 4.73 4.71 -0.64
C ASP A 100 3.58 5.72 -0.78
N LEU A 101 2.51 5.30 -1.47
CA LEU A 101 1.25 6.02 -1.61
C LEU A 101 0.17 5.27 -0.83
N MET A 102 -0.39 5.91 0.18
CA MET A 102 -1.29 5.26 1.14
C MET A 102 -2.48 6.12 1.53
N LEU A 103 -3.47 5.50 2.17
CA LEU A 103 -4.52 6.19 2.91
C LEU A 103 -4.30 6.09 4.41
N TYR A 104 -4.38 7.22 5.10
CA TYR A 104 -4.60 7.30 6.54
C TYR A 104 -6.09 7.50 6.80
N GLY A 105 -6.69 6.60 7.59
CA GLY A 105 -8.15 6.50 7.63
C GLY A 105 -8.72 6.22 6.22
N SER A 106 -9.89 6.78 5.93
CA SER A 106 -10.54 6.67 4.62
C SER A 106 -10.32 7.89 3.72
N GLU A 107 -9.88 9.02 4.26
CA GLU A 107 -9.98 10.32 3.59
C GLU A 107 -8.63 10.96 3.28
N THR A 108 -7.58 10.64 4.03
CA THR A 108 -6.29 11.29 3.88
C THR A 108 -5.39 10.50 2.94
N LEU A 109 -5.17 11.00 1.73
CA LEU A 109 -4.15 10.51 0.81
C LEU A 109 -2.78 10.98 1.29
N VAL A 110 -1.82 10.06 1.42
CA VAL A 110 -0.47 10.36 1.89
C VAL A 110 0.56 9.83 0.89
N LEU A 111 1.48 10.71 0.49
CA LEU A 111 2.66 10.37 -0.30
C LEU A 111 3.92 10.55 0.54
N PHE A 112 4.58 9.45 0.87
CA PHE A 112 5.80 9.45 1.67
C PHE A 112 7.03 9.63 0.78
N TYR A 113 7.92 10.55 1.16
CA TYR A 113 9.18 10.79 0.44
C TYR A 113 10.42 10.46 1.27
N LYS A 114 10.24 9.97 2.50
CA LYS A 114 11.29 9.36 3.33
C LYS A 114 10.78 8.05 3.96
N SER A 115 11.68 7.10 4.17
CA SER A 115 11.37 5.87 4.91
C SER A 115 11.37 6.16 6.41
N VAL A 116 10.34 5.71 7.12
CA VAL A 116 10.17 5.91 8.56
C VAL A 116 9.53 4.68 9.22
N ALA A 117 9.94 4.35 10.44
CA ALA A 117 9.22 3.38 11.26
C ALA A 117 7.88 3.99 11.70
N THR A 118 6.85 3.16 11.81
CA THR A 118 5.51 3.62 12.22
C THR A 118 4.78 2.59 13.06
N SER A 119 3.98 3.06 14.02
CA SER A 119 3.00 2.26 14.75
C SER A 119 1.58 2.40 14.18
N TYR A 120 1.38 3.32 13.23
CA TYR A 120 0.08 3.61 12.63
C TYR A 120 -0.34 2.57 11.59
N ARG A 121 -1.63 2.61 11.25
CA ARG A 121 -2.24 1.73 10.25
C ARG A 121 -2.62 2.53 9.02
N TYR A 122 -2.35 1.96 7.85
CA TYR A 122 -2.62 2.57 6.56
C TYR A 122 -3.22 1.55 5.60
N THR A 123 -3.99 2.04 4.63
CA THR A 123 -4.37 1.22 3.46
C THR A 123 -3.42 1.54 2.33
N ARG A 124 -2.73 0.53 1.78
CA ARG A 124 -1.78 0.73 0.68
C ARG A 124 -2.52 0.91 -0.65
N LEU A 125 -2.21 1.98 -1.37
CA LEU A 125 -2.69 2.21 -2.74
C LEU A 125 -1.65 1.75 -3.76
N GLY A 126 -0.39 2.12 -3.54
CA GLY A 126 0.68 1.78 -4.44
C GLY A 126 2.01 2.35 -4.00
N ARG A 127 2.95 2.42 -4.94
CA ARG A 127 4.28 2.96 -4.67
C ARG A 127 4.89 3.54 -5.94
N ILE A 128 5.61 4.65 -5.79
CA ILE A 128 6.51 5.18 -6.83
C ILE A 128 7.65 4.18 -7.07
N ASP A 129 7.88 3.83 -8.33
CA ASP A 129 8.82 2.79 -8.72
C ASP A 129 10.28 3.20 -8.45
N ASN A 130 10.61 4.48 -8.69
CA ASN A 130 11.92 5.05 -8.39
C ASN A 130 11.79 6.39 -7.62
N PRO A 131 11.90 6.38 -6.28
CA PRO A 131 11.69 7.56 -5.46
C PRO A 131 12.94 8.44 -5.27
N ALA A 132 14.07 8.15 -5.91
CA ALA A 132 15.36 8.80 -5.61
C ALA A 132 15.32 10.35 -5.72
N ARG A 133 14.54 10.90 -6.65
CA ARG A 133 14.39 12.36 -6.83
C ARG A 133 13.11 12.93 -6.22
N LEU A 134 12.29 12.12 -5.56
CA LEU A 134 10.96 12.50 -5.10
C LEU A 134 11.02 13.63 -4.07
N ALA A 135 11.90 13.51 -3.07
CA ALA A 135 12.04 14.52 -2.03
C ALA A 135 12.46 15.90 -2.59
N ALA A 136 13.34 15.92 -3.59
CA ALA A 136 13.79 17.14 -4.24
C ALA A 136 12.65 17.79 -5.06
N ALA A 137 11.88 16.99 -5.79
CA ALA A 137 10.74 17.47 -6.58
C ALA A 137 9.62 18.04 -5.70
N LEU A 138 9.36 17.40 -4.55
CA LEU A 138 8.30 17.82 -3.62
C LEU A 138 8.64 19.07 -2.81
N GLY A 139 9.93 19.33 -2.57
CA GLY A 139 10.39 20.48 -1.77
C GLY A 139 9.92 20.45 -0.31
N ALA A 140 10.20 21.52 0.43
CA ALA A 140 9.95 21.61 1.88
C ALA A 140 8.55 22.11 2.28
N GLY A 141 7.75 22.60 1.33
CA GLY A 141 6.43 23.18 1.59
C GLY A 141 5.30 22.44 0.88
N SER A 142 4.07 22.94 1.00
CA SER A 142 2.96 22.40 0.22
C SER A 142 3.22 22.48 -1.27
N VAL A 143 2.76 21.49 -2.03
CA VAL A 143 3.04 21.36 -3.46
C VAL A 143 1.83 20.82 -4.21
N THR A 144 1.61 21.32 -5.42
CA THR A 144 0.57 20.77 -6.31
C THR A 144 1.07 19.51 -6.98
N VAL A 145 0.28 18.44 -6.87
CA VAL A 145 0.57 17.13 -7.44
C VAL A 145 -0.59 16.71 -8.33
N THR A 146 -0.28 16.23 -9.54
CA THR A 146 -1.26 15.63 -10.44
C THR A 146 -1.03 14.13 -10.51
N PHE A 147 -2.09 13.36 -10.31
CA PHE A 147 -2.15 11.92 -10.49
C PHE A 147 -3.00 11.62 -11.73
N GLU A 148 -2.53 10.78 -12.63
CA GLU A 148 -3.22 10.42 -13.88
C GLU A 148 -2.72 9.06 -14.41
N LEU A 149 -3.50 8.44 -15.30
CA LEU A 149 -3.10 7.21 -15.99
C LEU A 149 -2.12 7.50 -17.14
#